data_AF-A0AA96VNC1-F1
#
_entry.id   AF-A0AA96VNC1-F1
#
_cell.length_a   1.000
_cell.length_b   1.000
_cell.length_c   1.000
_cell.angle_alpha   90.00
_cell.angle_beta   90.00
_cell.angle_gamma   90.00
#
_symmetry.space_group_name_H-M   'P 1'
#
loop_
_entity.id
_entity.type
_entity.pdbx_description
1 polymer ?
#
loop_
_entity_poly.entity_id
_entity_poly.type
_entity_poly.pdbx_seq_one_letter_code
_entity_poly.pdbx_strand_id
1 'polypeptide(L)' 'MEVNLIVEILKFSVSGISTVFVFFALMAVVLVPLVKSIIKYFPLCEGNVFISNSTQGLFQKGNFSVVAAVAASIRS' A
#
# COMPACT_ATOMS: atom_id res chain seq x y z
N MET A 1 22.50 26.88 41.43
CA MET A 1 21.65 27.37 40.32
C MET A 1 21.65 26.40 39.14
N GLU A 2 22.81 25.89 38.72
CA GLU A 2 22.95 24.95 37.58
C GLU A 2 22.19 23.62 37.73
N VAL A 3 22.20 23.02 38.92
CA VAL A 3 21.53 21.73 39.17
C VAL A 3 20.01 21.82 38.97
N ASN A 4 19.40 22.97 39.29
CA ASN A 4 17.98 23.20 39.08
C ASN A 4 17.64 23.30 37.58
N LEU A 5 18.53 23.92 36.81
CA LEU A 5 18.38 24.11 35.37
C LEU A 5 18.52 22.76 34.63
N ILE A 6 19.42 21.90 35.07
CA ILE A 6 19.58 20.53 34.54
C ILE A 6 18.31 19.69 34.78
N VAL A 7 17.75 19.75 35.99
CA VAL A 7 16.51 19.03 36.32
C VAL A 7 15.33 19.55 35.50
N GLU A 8 15.25 20.85 35.28
CA GLU A 8 14.19 21.48 34.50
C GLU A 8 14.26 21.09 33.02
N ILE A 9 15.46 21.08 32.42
CA ILE A 9 15.68 20.62 31.05
C ILE A 9 15.33 19.13 30.91
N LEU A 10 15.71 18.30 31.88
CA LEU A 10 15.39 16.87 31.84
C LEU A 10 13.88 16.64 31.89
N LYS A 11 13.17 17.36 32.76
CA LYS A 11 11.70 17.31 32.84
C LYS A 11 11.06 17.76 31.53
N PHE A 12 11.55 18.84 30.94
CA PHE A 12 11.06 19.33 29.65
C PHE A 12 11.31 18.31 28.52
N SER A 13 12.48 17.70 28.49
CA SER A 13 12.84 16.67 27.49
C SER A 13 11.92 15.46 27.58
N VAL A 14 11.75 14.90 28.79
CA VAL A 14 10.86 13.76 29.02
C VAL A 14 9.41 14.11 28.67
N SER A 15 8.95 15.30 29.08
CA SER A 15 7.60 15.78 28.74
C SER A 15 7.41 15.93 27.23
N GLY A 16 8.38 16.49 26.52
CA GLY A 16 8.34 16.66 25.07
C GLY A 16 8.25 15.33 24.34
N ILE A 17 9.16 14.40 24.66
CA ILE A 17 9.20 13.06 24.05
C ILE A 17 7.91 12.30 24.36
N SER A 18 7.44 12.35 25.61
CA SER A 18 6.18 11.69 26.01
C SER A 18 4.98 12.23 25.24
N THR A 19 4.90 13.56 25.06
CA THR A 19 3.77 14.19 24.35
C THR A 19 3.74 13.77 22.88
N VAL A 20 4.91 13.80 22.23
CA VAL A 20 5.04 13.37 20.83
C VAL A 20 4.69 11.89 20.70
N PHE A 21 5.19 11.04 21.61
CA PHE A 21 4.88 9.61 21.59
C PHE A 21 3.38 9.31 21.70
N VAL A 22 2.70 9.95 22.65
CA VAL A 22 1.24 9.81 22.81
C VAL A 22 0.49 10.30 21.56
N PHE A 23 0.92 11.41 20.98
CA PHE A 23 0.33 11.92 19.74
C PHE A 23 0.47 10.93 18.58
N PHE A 24 1.65 10.32 18.40
CA PHE A 24 1.86 9.29 17.38
C PHE A 24 0.99 8.06 17.63
N ALA A 25 0.85 7.62 18.88
CA ALA A 25 -0.02 6.49 19.22
C ALA A 25 -1.50 6.80 18.87
N LEU A 26 -1.98 8.00 19.18
CA LEU A 26 -3.33 8.43 18.80
C LEU A 26 -3.51 8.48 17.28
N MET A 27 -2.53 9.03 16.55
CA MET A 27 -2.57 9.07 15.08
C MET A 27 -2.61 7.65 14.47
N ALA A 28 -1.86 6.70 15.03
CA ALA A 28 -1.92 5.31 14.58
C ALA A 28 -3.31 4.69 14.79
N VAL A 29 -3.94 4.97 15.93
CA VAL A 29 -5.32 4.51 16.22
C VAL A 29 -6.33 5.14 15.27
N VAL A 30 -6.19 6.43 14.96
CA VAL A 30 -7.10 7.16 14.05
C VAL A 30 -6.89 6.73 12.59
N LEU A 31 -5.69 6.32 12.21
CA LEU A 31 -5.40 5.92 10.82
C LEU A 31 -6.22 4.71 10.36
N VAL A 32 -6.44 3.72 11.24
CA VAL A 32 -7.20 2.50 10.90
C VAL A 32 -8.65 2.79 10.46
N PRO A 33 -9.48 3.51 11.23
CA PRO A 33 -10.83 3.85 10.79
C PRO A 33 -10.81 4.82 9.60
N LEU A 34 -9.81 5.68 9.48
CA LEU A 34 -9.69 6.63 8.37
C LEU A 34 -9.42 5.90 7.05
N VAL A 35 -8.50 4.94 7.03
CA VAL A 35 -8.24 4.06 5.88
C VAL A 35 -9.48 3.24 5.53
N LYS A 36 -10.16 2.65 6.51
CA LYS A 36 -11.40 1.90 6.29
C LYS A 36 -12.50 2.80 5.70
N SER A 37 -12.59 4.05 6.14
CA SER A 37 -13.53 5.02 5.61
C SER A 37 -13.19 5.38 4.17
N ILE A 38 -11.90 5.65 3.87
CA ILE A 38 -11.44 5.95 2.51
C ILE A 38 -11.79 4.81 1.56
N ILE A 39 -11.48 3.55 1.90
CA ILE A 39 -11.81 2.38 1.06
C ILE A 39 -13.32 2.23 0.87
N LYS A 40 -14.14 2.64 1.85
CA LYS A 40 -15.60 2.59 1.74
C LYS A 40 -16.16 3.65 0.77
N TYR A 41 -15.61 4.86 0.76
CA TYR A 41 -16.11 5.98 -0.07
C TYR A 41 -15.45 6.05 -1.43
N PHE A 42 -14.17 5.67 -1.50
CA PHE A 42 -13.39 5.46 -2.70
C PHE A 42 -12.99 3.99 -2.71
N PRO A 43 -13.92 3.09 -3.08
CA PRO A 43 -13.52 1.72 -3.36
C PRO A 43 -12.41 1.82 -4.41
N LEU A 44 -11.20 1.41 -4.01
CA LEU A 44 -10.17 1.05 -4.97
C LEU A 44 -10.90 0.07 -5.89
N CYS A 45 -11.14 0.46 -7.14
CA CYS A 45 -11.56 -0.50 -8.14
C CYS A 45 -10.64 -1.70 -7.93
N GLU A 46 -11.20 -2.85 -7.57
CA GLU A 46 -10.47 -4.11 -7.63
C GLU A 46 -10.14 -4.30 -9.11
N GLY A 47 -9.10 -3.59 -9.57
CA GLY A 47 -8.20 -4.10 -10.55
C GLY A 47 -7.75 -5.41 -9.95
N ASN A 48 -8.36 -6.46 -10.46
CA ASN A 48 -8.08 -7.85 -10.23
C ASN A 48 -6.56 -8.09 -10.34
N VAL A 49 -5.78 -7.72 -9.33
CA VAL A 49 -4.40 -8.19 -9.14
C VAL A 49 -4.50 -9.52 -8.41
N PHE A 50 -5.26 -10.42 -9.01
CA PHE A 50 -5.03 -11.83 -8.86
C PHE A 50 -3.71 -12.07 -9.58
N ILE A 51 -2.60 -12.15 -8.83
CA ILE A 51 -1.40 -12.86 -9.27
C ILE A 51 -1.84 -14.34 -9.43
N SER A 52 -2.52 -14.63 -10.52
CA SER A 52 -2.66 -15.95 -11.08
C SER A 52 -2.47 -15.76 -12.56
N ASN A 53 -1.25 -16.08 -13.01
CA ASN A 53 -0.79 -16.62 -14.30
C ASN A 53 -1.68 -16.61 -15.57
N SER A 54 -2.74 -15.82 -15.65
CA SER A 54 -3.76 -15.89 -16.70
C SER A 54 -3.47 -14.96 -17.88
N THR A 55 -2.58 -13.97 -17.72
CA THR A 55 -2.15 -13.09 -18.82
C THR A 55 -1.15 -13.77 -19.77
N GLN A 56 -0.55 -14.90 -19.38
CA GLN A 56 0.28 -15.70 -20.29
C GLN A 56 -0.58 -16.50 -21.29
N GLY A 57 -1.80 -16.88 -20.90
CA GLY A 57 -2.73 -17.62 -21.77
C GLY A 57 -3.42 -16.76 -22.83
N LEU A 58 -3.67 -15.47 -22.55
CA LEU A 58 -4.39 -14.58 -23.47
C LEU A 58 -3.49 -14.06 -24.61
N PHE A 59 -2.21 -13.75 -24.31
CA PHE A 59 -1.22 -13.42 -25.33
C PHE A 59 -0.77 -14.64 -26.14
N GLN A 60 -0.65 -15.83 -25.55
CA GLN A 60 -0.33 -17.05 -26.33
C GLN A 60 -1.47 -17.42 -27.28
N LYS A 61 -2.74 -17.36 -26.84
CA LYS A 61 -3.88 -17.76 -27.67
C LYS A 61 -4.03 -16.89 -28.94
N GLY A 62 -3.74 -15.60 -28.84
CA GLY A 62 -3.72 -14.70 -30.00
C GLY A 62 -2.60 -15.05 -31.00
N ASN A 63 -1.38 -15.30 -30.50
CA ASN A 63 -0.24 -15.65 -31.35
C ASN A 63 -0.39 -17.02 -32.01
N PHE A 64 -0.86 -18.04 -31.29
CA PHE A 64 -1.12 -19.37 -31.87
C PHE A 64 -2.25 -19.34 -32.90
N SER A 65 -3.28 -18.51 -32.71
CA SER A 65 -4.35 -18.36 -33.70
C SER A 65 -3.87 -17.72 -34.99
N VAL A 66 -2.97 -16.74 -34.91
CA VAL A 66 -2.35 -16.11 -36.09
C VAL A 66 -1.41 -17.10 -36.79
N VAL A 67 -0.57 -17.81 -36.04
CA VAL A 67 0.35 -18.82 -36.62
C VAL A 67 -0.41 -19.99 -37.24
N ALA A 68 -1.52 -20.44 -36.63
CA ALA A 68 -2.37 -21.50 -37.19
C ALA A 68 -3.09 -21.04 -38.47
N ALA A 69 -3.58 -19.80 -38.53
CA ALA A 69 -4.19 -19.24 -39.73
C ALA A 69 -3.17 -19.09 -40.87
N VAL A 70 -1.94 -18.67 -40.56
CA VAL A 70 -0.84 -18.57 -41.54
C VAL A 70 -0.42 -19.96 -42.03
N ALA A 71 -0.27 -20.94 -41.14
CA ALA A 71 0.07 -22.31 -41.51
C ALA A 71 -1.01 -23.00 -42.34
N ALA A 72 -2.29 -22.72 -42.07
CA ALA A 72 -3.41 -23.21 -42.87
C ALA A 72 -3.43 -22.58 -44.27
N SER A 73 -3.07 -21.30 -44.39
CA SER A 73 -2.94 -20.61 -45.69
C SER A 73 -1.81 -21.18 -46.56
N ILE A 74 -0.70 -21.60 -45.94
CA ILE A 74 0.45 -22.17 -46.66
C ILE A 74 0.24 -23.64 -47.06
N ARG A 75 -0.67 -24.36 -46.37
CA ARG A 75 -0.98 -25.77 -46.64
C ARG A 75 -2.18 -25.95 -47.60
N SER A 76 -2.81 -24.86 -48.04
CA SER A 76 -3.74 -24.83 -49.18
C SER A 76 -2.99 -24.66 -50.49
#